data_AF-A0A535YRT1-F1
#
_entry.id   AF-A0A535YRT1-F1
#
_cell.length_a   1.000
_cell.length_b   1.000
_cell.length_c   1.000
_cell.angle_alpha   90.00
_cell.angle_beta   90.00
_cell.angle_gamma   90.00
#
_symmetry.space_group_name_H-M   'P 1'
#
loop_
_entity.id
_entity.type
_entity.pdbx_description
1 polymer ?
#
loop_
_entity_poly.entity_id
_entity_poly.type
_entity_poly.pdbx_seq_one_letter_code
_entity_poly.pdbx_strand_id
1 'polypeptide(L)'
;PIPGPSAVLAALVTSGLPTNQFTFLGFLPRKRGELERLLRETGEAKRTFVFFESPHRLVKTLAIMASALGPRSLVVAREITKVHEEFVRGTPATLLTHFEKSPPRGELTVVVAGSDWRRADD
;
A
#
# COMPACT_ATOMS: atom_id res chain seq x y z
N PRO A 1 10.82 26.91 2.31
CA PRO A 1 10.05 25.76 1.77
C PRO A 1 8.58 26.19 1.63
N ILE A 2 7.92 25.85 0.51
CA ILE A 2 6.52 26.21 0.25
C ILE A 2 5.66 24.95 0.36
N PRO A 3 4.51 24.96 1.06
CA PRO A 3 3.61 23.82 1.11
C PRO A 3 3.07 23.47 -0.29
N GLY A 4 2.77 22.19 -0.54
CA GLY A 4 2.31 21.75 -1.86
C GLY A 4 1.72 20.34 -1.88
N PRO A 5 1.30 19.86 -3.07
CA PRO A 5 0.68 18.56 -3.26
C PRO A 5 1.58 17.39 -2.80
N SER A 6 0.96 16.37 -2.21
CA SER A 6 1.65 15.15 -1.79
C SER A 6 0.75 13.93 -2.02
N ALA A 7 1.14 13.07 -2.96
CA ALA A 7 0.44 11.80 -3.21
C ALA A 7 0.43 10.90 -1.96
N VAL A 8 1.50 10.96 -1.15
CA VAL A 8 1.62 10.22 0.11
C VAL A 8 0.52 10.63 1.09
N LEU A 9 0.37 11.93 1.33
CA LEU A 9 -0.63 12.43 2.26
C LEU A 9 -2.05 12.26 1.71
N ALA A 10 -2.25 12.52 0.42
CA ALA A 10 -3.54 12.34 -0.24
C ALA A 10 -4.03 10.88 -0.17
N ALA A 11 -3.16 9.90 -0.44
CA ALA A 11 -3.48 8.48 -0.29
C ALA A 11 -3.74 8.12 1.17
N LEU A 12 -2.94 8.63 2.11
CA LEU A 12 -3.08 8.32 3.53
C LEU A 12 -4.43 8.80 4.07
N VAL A 13 -4.83 10.06 3.83
CA VAL A 13 -6.08 10.62 4.38
C VAL A 13 -7.33 9.98 3.77
N THR A 14 -7.25 9.51 2.53
CA THR A 14 -8.37 8.84 1.83
C THR A 14 -8.41 7.34 2.10
N SER A 15 -7.34 6.73 2.63
CA SER A 15 -7.26 5.28 2.86
C SER A 15 -8.31 4.77 3.86
N GLY A 16 -8.66 5.57 4.86
CA GLY A 16 -9.45 5.14 6.02
C GLY A 16 -8.64 4.35 7.05
N LEU A 17 -7.31 4.32 6.93
CA LEU A 17 -6.39 3.72 7.90
C LEU A 17 -5.90 4.75 8.93
N PRO A 18 -5.34 4.34 10.08
CA PRO A 18 -4.84 5.26 11.08
C PRO A 18 -3.78 6.22 10.51
N THR A 19 -3.93 7.51 10.79
CA THR A 19 -3.09 8.59 10.24
C THR A 19 -2.28 9.34 11.30
N ASN A 20 -2.42 8.98 12.59
CA ASN A 20 -1.72 9.63 13.71
C ASN A 20 -0.20 9.48 13.62
N GLN A 21 0.29 8.33 13.14
CA GLN A 21 1.70 8.08 12.87
C GLN A 21 1.83 7.18 11.65
N PHE A 22 2.74 7.53 10.73
CA PHE A 22 3.03 6.70 9.58
C PHE A 22 4.50 6.76 9.18
N THR A 23 4.94 5.77 8.39
CA THR A 23 6.27 5.75 7.77
C THR A 23 6.13 5.81 6.26
N PHE A 24 6.82 6.75 5.62
CA PHE A 24 6.95 6.75 4.17
C PHE A 24 8.24 6.02 3.75
N LEU A 25 8.10 4.97 2.94
CA LEU A 25 9.19 4.07 2.55
C LEU A 25 9.77 4.38 1.15
N GLY A 26 9.20 5.35 0.41
CA GLY A 26 9.59 5.57 -0.98
C GLY A 26 9.21 4.39 -1.88
N PHE A 27 10.13 3.94 -2.73
CA PHE A 27 9.94 2.75 -3.56
C PHE A 27 10.53 1.51 -2.87
N LEU A 28 9.80 0.39 -2.91
CA LEU A 28 10.25 -0.84 -2.28
C LEU A 28 11.43 -1.51 -3.02
N PRO A 29 12.33 -2.22 -2.31
CA PRO A 29 13.45 -2.94 -2.90
C PRO A 29 13.02 -3.89 -4.04
N ARG A 30 13.84 -3.98 -5.08
CA ARG A 30 13.55 -4.84 -6.25
C ARG A 30 13.88 -6.30 -6.00
N LYS A 31 14.90 -6.59 -5.19
CA LYS A 31 15.30 -7.96 -4.86
C LYS A 31 14.33 -8.55 -3.85
N ARG A 32 13.86 -9.77 -4.12
CA ARG A 32 12.85 -10.45 -3.31
C ARG A 32 13.26 -10.55 -1.83
N GLY A 33 14.49 -10.97 -1.53
CA GLY A 33 14.96 -11.12 -0.15
C GLY A 33 15.02 -9.80 0.63
N GLU A 34 15.42 -8.70 -0.01
CA GLU A 34 15.43 -7.37 0.60
C GLU A 34 14.00 -6.87 0.87
N LEU A 35 13.08 -7.10 -0.07
CA LEU A 35 11.66 -6.78 0.09
C LEU A 35 11.02 -7.58 1.22
N GLU A 36 11.23 -8.90 1.26
CA GLU A 36 10.70 -9.75 2.33
C GLU A 36 11.24 -9.35 3.71
N ARG A 37 12.53 -8.98 3.79
CA ARG A 37 13.11 -8.48 5.04
C ARG A 37 12.44 -7.18 5.48
N LEU A 38 12.30 -6.21 4.57
CA LEU A 38 11.60 -4.96 4.85
C LEU A 38 10.15 -5.19 5.29
N LEU A 39 9.44 -6.10 4.62
CA LEU A 39 8.04 -6.42 4.95
C LEU A 39 7.90 -7.09 6.32
N ARG A 40 8.84 -7.95 6.72
CA ARG A 40 8.84 -8.51 8.09
C ARG A 40 9.08 -7.43 9.14
N GLU A 41 10.11 -6.59 8.94
CA GLU A 41 10.44 -5.49 9.86
C GLU A 41 9.28 -4.49 9.99
N THR A 42 8.64 -4.14 8.88
CA THR A 42 7.49 -3.20 8.88
C THR A 42 6.18 -3.85 9.31
N GLY A 43 6.03 -5.15 9.09
CA GLY A 43 4.83 -5.92 9.44
C GLY A 43 4.58 -6.01 10.94
N GLU A 44 5.62 -5.93 11.78
CA GLU A 44 5.50 -5.87 13.24
C GLU A 44 5.08 -4.49 13.76
N ALA A 45 5.31 -3.43 12.97
CA ALA A 45 5.05 -2.07 13.40
C ALA A 45 3.54 -1.78 13.52
N LYS A 46 3.16 -1.04 14.58
CA LYS A 46 1.78 -0.57 14.83
C LYS A 46 1.38 0.66 14.02
N ARG A 47 2.35 1.30 13.36
CA ARG A 47 2.12 2.49 12.53
C ARG A 47 1.80 2.09 11.09
N THR A 48 0.96 2.88 10.45
CA THR A 48 0.70 2.78 9.00
C THR A 48 1.98 3.00 8.22
N PHE A 49 2.15 2.34 7.08
CA PHE A 49 3.23 2.65 6.16
C PHE A 49 2.73 2.91 4.75
N VAL A 50 3.42 3.82 4.05
CA VAL A 50 3.08 4.29 2.71
C VAL A 50 4.27 4.11 1.79
N PHE A 51 4.05 3.62 0.58
CA PHE A 51 5.09 3.48 -0.43
C PHE A 51 4.54 3.70 -1.84
N PHE A 52 5.43 4.01 -2.77
CA PHE A 52 5.13 4.02 -4.19
C PHE A 52 5.44 2.67 -4.82
N GLU A 53 4.66 2.30 -5.83
CA GLU A 53 4.93 1.09 -6.60
C GLU A 53 4.66 1.30 -8.10
N SER A 54 5.44 0.63 -8.92
CA SER A 54 5.21 0.60 -10.36
C SER A 54 4.04 -0.35 -10.68
N PRO A 55 3.16 0.00 -11.65
CA PRO A 55 2.12 -0.91 -12.11
C PRO A 55 2.62 -2.30 -12.51
N HIS A 56 3.79 -2.37 -13.14
CA HIS A 56 4.41 -3.62 -13.58
C HIS A 56 4.90 -4.49 -12.42
N ARG A 57 5.05 -3.92 -11.22
CA ARG A 57 5.54 -4.60 -10.02
C ARG A 57 4.44 -4.94 -9.03
N LEU A 58 3.32 -4.22 -9.05
CA LEU A 58 2.29 -4.30 -8.01
C LEU A 58 1.84 -5.74 -7.73
N VAL A 59 1.51 -6.51 -8.76
CA VAL A 59 1.06 -7.91 -8.62
C VAL A 59 2.11 -8.76 -7.89
N LYS A 60 3.38 -8.65 -8.28
CA LYS A 60 4.48 -9.37 -7.61
C LYS A 60 4.68 -8.90 -6.17
N THR A 61 4.58 -7.60 -5.92
CA THR A 61 4.69 -7.03 -4.58
C THR A 61 3.54 -7.52 -3.68
N LEU A 62 2.29 -7.52 -4.16
CA LEU A 62 1.11 -8.03 -3.45
C LEU A 62 1.22 -9.52 -3.13
N ALA A 63 1.74 -10.34 -4.06
CA ALA A 63 1.98 -11.76 -3.81
C ALA A 63 3.00 -11.99 -2.67
N ILE A 64 4.07 -11.20 -2.62
CA ILE A 64 5.06 -11.29 -1.53
C ILE A 64 4.46 -10.78 -0.21
N MET A 65 3.69 -9.69 -0.26
CA MET A 65 2.98 -9.16 0.91
C MET A 65 1.97 -10.15 1.47
N ALA A 66 1.26 -10.91 0.62
CA ALA A 66 0.30 -11.92 1.08
C ALA A 66 0.98 -12.99 1.94
N SER A 67 2.18 -13.44 1.54
CA SER A 67 2.96 -14.39 2.33
C SER A 67 3.57 -13.76 3.58
N ALA A 68 4.03 -12.50 3.51
CA ALA A 68 4.78 -11.87 4.60
C ALA A 68 3.90 -11.21 5.69
N LEU A 69 2.76 -10.64 5.31
CA LEU A 69 1.91 -9.83 6.17
C LEU A 69 0.57 -10.50 6.51
N GLY A 70 0.20 -11.57 5.82
CA GLY A 70 -1.10 -12.23 5.96
C GLY A 70 -2.26 -11.31 5.54
N PRO A 71 -3.43 -11.38 6.19
CA PRO A 71 -4.62 -10.59 5.85
C PRO A 71 -4.52 -9.14 6.33
N ARG A 72 -3.41 -8.47 6.06
CA ARG A 72 -3.20 -7.07 6.47
C ARG A 72 -4.06 -6.12 5.65
N SER A 73 -4.79 -5.24 6.29
CA SER A 73 -5.55 -4.22 5.58
C SER A 73 -4.64 -3.22 4.86
N LEU A 74 -4.93 -2.99 3.59
CA LEU A 74 -4.21 -2.06 2.74
C LEU A 74 -5.10 -1.41 1.69
N VAL A 75 -4.61 -0.31 1.13
CA VAL A 75 -5.25 0.47 0.07
C VAL A 75 -4.24 0.73 -1.04
N VAL A 76 -4.63 0.45 -2.28
CA VAL A 76 -3.91 0.89 -3.47
C VAL A 76 -4.65 2.12 -4.02
N ALA A 77 -4.04 3.29 -3.89
CA ALA A 77 -4.51 4.53 -4.48
C ALA A 77 -3.86 4.71 -5.85
N ARG A 78 -4.68 4.87 -6.89
CA ARG A 78 -4.26 4.99 -8.29
C ARG A 78 -4.64 6.34 -8.83
N GLU A 79 -3.72 6.98 -9.56
CA GLU A 79 -4.00 8.17 -10.37
C GLU A 79 -4.71 9.29 -9.58
N ILE A 80 -4.27 9.53 -8.34
CA ILE A 80 -4.84 10.56 -7.45
C ILE A 80 -4.84 11.92 -8.17
N THR A 81 -5.93 12.66 -8.06
CA THR A 81 -6.25 13.93 -8.74
C THR A 81 -6.56 13.86 -10.25
N LYS A 82 -6.52 12.67 -10.87
CA LYS A 82 -6.76 12.50 -12.31
C LYS A 82 -8.15 11.89 -12.56
N VAL A 83 -8.58 11.90 -13.82
CA VAL A 83 -9.91 11.40 -14.26
C VAL A 83 -10.17 9.94 -13.84
N HIS A 84 -9.11 9.13 -13.71
CA HIS A 84 -9.19 7.71 -13.37
C HIS A 84 -8.76 7.40 -11.93
N GLU A 85 -8.93 8.37 -11.03
CA GLU A 85 -8.68 8.23 -9.59
C GLU A 85 -9.44 7.02 -9.02
N GLU A 86 -8.74 6.16 -8.30
CA GLU A 86 -9.33 4.96 -7.69
C GLU A 86 -8.62 4.62 -6.37
N PHE A 87 -9.39 4.17 -5.37
CA PHE A 87 -8.88 3.66 -4.10
C PHE A 87 -9.40 2.24 -3.87
N VAL A 88 -8.59 1.24 -4.20
CA VAL A 88 -8.96 -0.17 -4.03
C VAL A 88 -8.49 -0.65 -2.67
N ARG A 89 -9.42 -1.12 -1.83
CA ARG A 89 -9.15 -1.52 -0.44
C ARG A 89 -9.29 -3.03 -0.27
N GLY A 90 -8.51 -3.63 0.62
CA GLY A 90 -8.61 -5.04 0.94
C GLY A 90 -7.37 -5.58 1.63
N THR A 91 -7.17 -6.89 1.53
CA THR A 91 -5.94 -7.58 1.96
C THR A 91 -4.99 -7.77 0.78
N PRO A 92 -3.73 -8.20 0.99
CA PRO A 92 -2.82 -8.46 -0.12
C PRO A 92 -3.37 -9.52 -1.07
N ALA A 93 -4.05 -10.54 -0.53
CA ALA A 93 -4.65 -11.61 -1.32
C ALA A 93 -5.83 -11.12 -2.17
N THR A 94 -6.77 -10.35 -1.59
CA THR A 94 -7.94 -9.86 -2.35
C THR A 94 -7.52 -8.86 -3.43
N LEU A 95 -6.54 -8.01 -3.13
CA LEU A 95 -6.02 -7.04 -4.09
C LEU A 95 -5.15 -7.69 -5.16
N LEU A 96 -4.40 -8.74 -4.82
CA LEU A 96 -3.70 -9.55 -5.82
C LEU A 96 -4.69 -10.08 -6.86
N THR A 97 -5.76 -10.74 -6.42
CA THR A 97 -6.80 -11.24 -7.33
C THR A 97 -7.47 -10.14 -8.15
N HIS A 98 -7.70 -8.96 -7.56
CA HIS A 98 -8.25 -7.81 -8.27
C HIS A 98 -7.32 -7.35 -9.41
N PHE A 99 -6.04 -7.14 -9.10
CA PHE A 99 -5.07 -6.58 -10.06
C PHE A 99 -4.51 -7.61 -11.05
N GLU A 100 -4.67 -8.91 -10.81
CA GLU A 100 -4.47 -9.94 -11.84
C GLU A 100 -5.58 -9.90 -12.91
N LYS A 101 -6.82 -9.64 -12.51
CA LYS A 101 -7.96 -9.52 -13.44
C LYS A 101 -7.98 -8.18 -14.17
N SER A 102 -7.62 -7.10 -13.47
CA SER A 102 -7.56 -5.74 -13.99
C SER A 102 -6.18 -5.14 -13.73
N PRO A 103 -5.20 -5.36 -14.64
CA PRO A 103 -3.85 -4.87 -14.44
C PRO A 103 -3.81 -3.36 -14.18
N PRO A 104 -3.08 -2.92 -13.14
CA PRO A 104 -3.00 -1.50 -12.80
C PRO A 104 -2.27 -0.73 -13.90
N ARG A 105 -2.53 0.58 -13.99
CA ARG A 105 -1.85 1.54 -14.87
C ARG A 105 -1.59 2.83 -14.10
N GLY A 106 -0.67 3.64 -14.60
CA GLY A 106 -0.38 4.97 -14.05
C GLY A 106 0.42 4.94 -12.75
N GLU A 107 0.17 5.93 -11.89
CA GLU A 107 0.89 6.14 -10.64
C GLU A 107 0.14 5.47 -9.47
N LEU A 108 0.88 4.74 -8.65
CA LEU A 108 0.33 4.01 -7.51
C LEU A 108 0.99 4.45 -6.20
N THR A 109 0.16 4.76 -5.22
CA THR A 109 0.55 4.92 -3.82
C THR A 109 -0.16 3.86 -3.00
N VAL A 110 0.58 3.06 -2.24
CA VAL A 110 0.03 1.98 -1.42
C VAL A 110 0.14 2.36 0.04
N VAL A 111 -0.96 2.22 0.78
CA VAL A 111 -1.06 2.48 2.21
C VAL A 111 -1.38 1.17 2.91
N VAL A 112 -0.62 0.80 3.94
CA VAL A 112 -0.78 -0.47 4.65
C VAL A 112 -0.91 -0.20 6.14
N ALA A 113 -1.90 -0.83 6.77
CA ALA A 113 -2.21 -0.62 8.17
C ALA A 113 -1.13 -1.19 9.10
N GLY A 114 -1.07 -0.65 10.32
CA GLY A 114 -0.27 -1.19 11.42
C GLY A 114 -0.73 -2.59 11.87
N SER A 115 0.10 -3.27 12.67
CA SER A 115 -0.08 -4.66 13.08
C SER A 115 -1.27 -4.94 13.98
N ASP A 116 -1.71 -3.93 14.70
CA ASP A 116 -2.85 -3.96 15.62
C ASP A 116 -4.14 -3.41 15.02
N TRP A 117 -4.09 -2.90 13.78
CA TRP A 117 -5.28 -2.39 13.12
C TRP A 117 -6.03 -3.50 12.40
N ARG A 118 -7.32 -3.62 12.72
CA ARG A 118 -8.30 -4.40 11.96
C ARG A 118 -9.46 -3.49 11.60
N ARG A 119 -10.08 -3.75 10.46
CA ARG A 119 -11.33 -3.06 10.13
C ARG A 119 -12.41 -3.60 11.07
N ALA A 120 -13.35 -2.75 11.47
CA ALA A 120 -14.44 -3.15 12.37
C ALA A 120 -15.37 -4.22 11.76
N ASP A 121 -15.30 -4.41 10.44
CA ASP A 121 -16.11 -5.35 9.67
C ASP A 121 -15.34 -6.64 9.26
N ASP A 122 -14.12 -6.86 9.78
CA ASP A 122 -13.27 -8.04 9.52
C ASP A 122 -13.50 -9.19 10.53
#